data_AF-A0A150AAV3-F1
#
_entry.id   AF-A0A150AAV3-F1
#
_cell.length_a   1.000
_cell.length_b   1.000
_cell.length_c   1.000
_cell.angle_alpha   90.00
_cell.angle_beta   90.00
_cell.angle_gamma   90.00
#
_symmetry.space_group_name_H-M   'P 1'
#
loop_
_entity.id
_entity.type
_entity.pdbx_description
1 polymer ?
#
loop_
_entity_poly.entity_id
_entity_poly.type
_entity_poly.pdbx_seq_one_letter_code
_entity_poly.pdbx_strand_id
1 'polypeptide(L)'
;MKHLKFLFLIGLSIFMFSCSDDDDTTSGKDVNPIYFSFGESITLDEDLEIENVQVSFDHSSNKIRVVSQLKTSVEDLGSVSVVFDATLNLTSTSRSDDYKYTFTADSGATYSQSLQLAAGCLNINPDPEFGVGVVQSDVVFEDFVQWDDSASKYYISTSDLLVFILGLVDPGFTLPPGIDPDFGQFPKIWQTDGSIKGCSELPTLFL
;
A
#
# COMPACT_ATOMS: atom_id res chain seq x y z
N MET A 1 -10.27 57.23 -39.47
CA MET A 1 -9.02 56.52 -39.13
C MET A 1 -9.13 56.13 -37.66
N LYS A 2 -9.81 55.05 -37.24
CA LYS A 2 -9.50 53.62 -37.41
C LYS A 2 -8.01 53.29 -37.18
N HIS A 3 -7.82 52.55 -36.08
CA HIS A 3 -6.68 51.76 -35.67
C HIS A 3 -5.45 52.50 -35.14
N LEU A 4 -5.04 52.07 -33.93
CA LEU A 4 -3.65 51.93 -33.47
C LEU A 4 -3.33 52.57 -32.10
N LYS A 5 -4.15 52.36 -31.05
CA LYS A 5 -3.70 52.52 -29.65
C LYS A 5 -4.30 51.49 -28.68
N PHE A 6 -4.59 50.28 -29.18
CA PHE A 6 -5.09 49.14 -28.39
C PHE A 6 -3.97 48.22 -27.87
N LEU A 7 -2.73 48.72 -27.80
CA LEU A 7 -1.51 47.93 -27.48
C LEU A 7 -0.68 48.52 -26.34
N PHE A 8 -1.28 49.34 -25.47
CA PHE A 8 -0.63 49.89 -24.28
C PHE A 8 -1.31 49.42 -22.98
N LEU A 9 -1.71 48.14 -22.96
CA LEU A 9 -2.39 47.50 -21.82
C LEU A 9 -1.79 46.13 -21.45
N ILE A 10 -0.56 45.85 -21.90
CA ILE A 10 0.20 44.67 -21.47
C ILE A 10 1.62 45.14 -21.19
N GLY A 11 1.83 45.67 -19.99
CA GLY A 11 3.14 46.15 -19.57
C GLY A 11 3.08 46.78 -18.20
N LEU A 12 3.43 45.99 -17.19
CA LEU A 12 3.87 46.44 -15.87
C LEU A 12 2.77 46.96 -14.91
N SER A 13 2.03 46.03 -14.32
CA SER A 13 1.57 46.16 -12.92
C SER A 13 1.57 44.79 -12.25
N ILE A 14 2.72 44.13 -12.33
CA ILE A 14 3.22 43.23 -11.28
C ILE A 14 3.75 44.15 -10.17
N PHE A 15 3.60 43.74 -8.91
CA PHE A 15 3.91 44.46 -7.66
C PHE A 15 2.73 45.18 -6.98
N MET A 16 1.72 44.41 -6.59
CA MET A 16 1.08 44.56 -5.28
C MET A 16 1.14 43.19 -4.60
N PHE A 17 2.27 42.95 -3.92
CA PHE A 17 2.34 41.96 -2.85
C PHE A 17 1.45 42.45 -1.71
N SER A 18 0.44 41.66 -1.36
CA SER A 18 0.07 41.47 0.04
C SER A 18 -0.08 39.97 0.24
N CYS A 19 0.88 39.42 0.98
CA CYS A 19 1.00 38.03 1.37
C CYS A 19 -0.28 37.51 2.02
N SER A 20 -0.83 36.46 1.44
CA SER A 20 -1.21 35.27 2.18
C SER A 20 -0.45 34.13 1.50
N ASP A 21 0.82 33.97 1.88
CA ASP A 21 1.50 32.66 1.82
C ASP A 21 0.70 31.77 2.79
N ASP A 22 -0.43 31.25 2.33
CA ASP A 22 -1.01 30.05 2.91
C ASP A 22 -0.49 28.92 2.03
N ASP A 23 0.52 28.26 2.59
CA ASP A 23 1.08 26.98 2.20
C ASP A 23 0.20 26.22 1.20
N ASP A 24 0.61 26.21 -0.07
CA ASP A 24 0.25 25.14 -1.00
C ASP A 24 0.91 23.85 -0.46
N THR A 25 0.38 23.31 0.64
CA THR A 25 0.45 21.89 0.91
C THR A 25 -0.27 21.28 -0.28
N THR A 26 0.47 20.75 -1.25
CA THR A 26 -0.08 19.89 -2.29
C THR A 26 -0.99 18.91 -1.58
N SER A 27 -2.31 19.08 -1.68
CA SER A 27 -3.23 18.27 -0.91
C SER A 27 -2.91 16.82 -1.22
N GLY A 28 -2.45 16.06 -0.23
CA GLY A 28 -2.12 14.65 -0.39
C GLY A 28 -3.34 13.80 -0.76
N LYS A 29 -4.54 14.40 -0.75
CA LYS A 29 -5.80 13.80 -1.22
C LYS A 29 -5.72 13.53 -2.72
N ASP A 30 -6.30 12.41 -3.13
CA ASP A 30 -6.44 11.99 -4.53
C ASP A 30 -5.14 11.75 -5.30
N VAL A 31 -4.00 11.66 -4.60
CA VAL A 31 -2.78 11.18 -5.24
C VAL A 31 -2.97 9.77 -5.76
N ASN A 32 -2.31 9.45 -6.87
CA ASN A 32 -2.35 8.13 -7.46
C ASN A 32 -1.01 7.79 -8.15
N PRO A 33 -0.40 6.64 -7.84
CA PRO A 33 -0.75 5.71 -6.76
C PRO A 33 -0.57 6.34 -5.36
N ILE A 34 -1.23 5.77 -4.35
CA ILE A 34 -0.99 6.07 -2.94
C ILE A 34 0.01 5.04 -2.40
N TYR A 35 1.11 5.49 -1.79
CA TYR A 35 2.15 4.62 -1.24
C TYR A 35 2.15 4.67 0.28
N PHE A 36 2.43 3.53 0.89
CA PHE A 36 2.45 3.34 2.34
C PHE A 36 3.71 2.57 2.71
N SER A 37 4.28 2.86 3.87
CA SER A 37 5.33 2.02 4.43
C SER A 37 5.28 1.95 5.95
N PHE A 38 5.67 0.79 6.47
CA PHE A 38 5.76 0.48 7.89
C PHE A 38 7.10 -0.21 8.15
N GLY A 39 7.95 0.44 8.94
CA GLY A 39 9.31 -0.03 9.21
C GLY A 39 9.48 -0.79 10.52
N GLU A 40 8.45 -0.87 11.36
CA GLU A 40 8.52 -1.64 12.61
C GLU A 40 8.16 -3.11 12.36
N SER A 41 8.58 -4.00 13.26
CA SER A 41 8.25 -5.42 13.18
C SER A 41 6.92 -5.73 13.86
N ILE A 42 6.19 -6.67 13.27
CA ILE A 42 4.91 -7.19 13.76
C ILE A 42 5.09 -8.70 13.96
N THR A 43 5.17 -9.13 15.21
CA THR A 43 5.22 -10.55 15.56
C THR A 43 3.80 -11.10 15.68
N LEU A 44 3.44 -12.07 14.84
CA LEU A 44 2.13 -12.74 14.88
C LEU A 44 2.18 -14.03 15.71
N ASP A 45 3.28 -14.77 15.62
CA ASP A 45 3.60 -15.92 16.46
C ASP A 45 5.13 -16.12 16.53
N GLU A 46 5.60 -17.19 17.18
CA GLU A 46 7.04 -17.49 17.34
C GLU A 46 7.76 -17.76 16.01
N ASP A 47 7.01 -18.15 14.97
CA ASP A 47 7.50 -18.55 13.66
C ASP A 47 7.20 -17.52 12.55
N LEU A 48 6.45 -16.46 12.84
CA LEU A 48 6.02 -15.44 11.87
C LEU A 48 6.19 -14.02 12.40
N GLU A 49 7.22 -13.35 11.89
CA GLU A 49 7.48 -11.93 12.11
C GLU A 49 7.44 -11.19 10.76
N ILE A 50 6.74 -10.07 10.71
CA ILE A 50 6.53 -9.25 9.50
C ILE A 50 7.24 -7.92 9.69
N GLU A 51 8.06 -7.53 8.72
CA GLU A 51 8.87 -6.32 8.75
C GLU A 51 8.83 -5.60 7.40
N ASN A 52 9.24 -4.33 7.38
CA ASN A 52 9.47 -3.55 6.16
C ASN A 52 8.31 -3.60 5.15
N VAL A 53 7.09 -3.46 5.66
CA VAL A 53 5.88 -3.53 4.85
C VAL A 53 5.78 -2.27 3.98
N GLN A 54 5.52 -2.46 2.70
CA GLN A 54 5.33 -1.41 1.72
C GLN A 54 4.12 -1.75 0.86
N VAL A 55 3.24 -0.77 0.64
CA VAL A 55 2.01 -0.95 -0.14
C VAL A 55 1.92 0.16 -1.18
N SER A 56 1.47 -0.18 -2.38
CA SER A 56 1.00 0.78 -3.37
C SER A 56 -0.43 0.44 -3.72
N PHE A 57 -1.27 1.44 -3.63
CA PHE A 57 -2.66 1.37 -4.03
C PHE A 57 -2.87 2.31 -5.23
N ASP A 58 -3.05 1.71 -6.41
CA ASP A 58 -3.37 2.42 -7.65
C ASP A 58 -4.86 2.24 -7.94
N HIS A 59 -5.65 3.23 -7.50
CA HIS A 59 -7.10 3.23 -7.68
C HIS A 59 -7.52 3.51 -9.13
N SER A 60 -6.62 4.05 -9.97
CA SER A 60 -6.90 4.28 -11.39
C SER A 60 -6.78 3.01 -12.24
N SER A 61 -5.86 2.12 -11.87
CA SER A 61 -5.62 0.85 -12.56
C SER A 61 -6.20 -0.35 -11.81
N ASN A 62 -6.94 -0.12 -10.72
CA ASN A 62 -7.53 -1.14 -9.87
C ASN A 62 -6.47 -2.18 -9.43
N LYS A 63 -5.40 -1.71 -8.81
CA LYS A 63 -4.28 -2.56 -8.42
C LYS A 63 -3.78 -2.22 -7.04
N ILE A 64 -3.54 -3.27 -6.26
CA ILE A 64 -2.79 -3.17 -5.01
C ILE A 64 -1.56 -4.08 -5.11
N ARG A 65 -0.41 -3.56 -4.70
CA ARG A 65 0.83 -4.32 -4.57
C ARG A 65 1.36 -4.15 -3.16
N VAL A 66 1.81 -5.26 -2.58
CA VAL A 66 2.41 -5.31 -1.26
C VAL A 66 3.78 -5.97 -1.37
N VAL A 67 4.77 -5.36 -0.74
CA VAL A 67 6.08 -5.97 -0.50
C VAL A 67 6.36 -5.94 0.99
N SER A 68 6.76 -7.07 1.57
CA SER A 68 7.11 -7.17 2.99
C SER A 68 8.25 -8.16 3.18
N GLN A 69 9.03 -7.96 4.22
CA GLN A 69 9.97 -8.96 4.70
C GLN A 69 9.26 -9.82 5.75
N LEU A 70 9.38 -11.14 5.65
CA LEU A 70 8.85 -12.09 6.61
C LEU A 70 10.01 -12.89 7.17
N LYS A 71 10.02 -13.12 8.47
CA LYS A 71 10.78 -14.22 9.05
C LYS A 71 9.82 -15.38 9.21
N THR A 72 10.12 -16.50 8.56
CA THR A 72 9.26 -17.68 8.56
C THR A 72 10.06 -18.98 8.56
N SER A 73 9.42 -20.07 8.94
CA SER A 73 10.00 -21.41 8.91
C SER A 73 9.64 -22.10 7.59
N VAL A 74 10.66 -22.39 6.77
CA VAL A 74 10.49 -23.13 5.50
C VAL A 74 10.99 -24.56 5.68
N GLU A 75 10.23 -25.54 5.19
CA GLU A 75 10.62 -26.96 5.20
C GLU A 75 12.03 -27.11 4.58
N ASP A 76 12.87 -27.94 5.18
CA ASP A 76 14.29 -28.16 4.83
C ASP A 76 15.27 -26.97 5.01
N LEU A 77 14.78 -25.74 5.25
CA LEU A 77 15.62 -24.55 5.45
C LEU A 77 15.62 -24.01 6.89
N GLY A 78 14.61 -24.36 7.68
CA GLY A 78 14.42 -23.81 9.03
C GLY A 78 13.94 -22.35 9.02
N SER A 79 14.21 -21.61 10.09
CA SER A 79 13.84 -20.19 10.18
C SER A 79 14.70 -19.34 9.24
N VAL A 80 14.05 -18.71 8.27
CA VAL A 80 14.67 -17.89 7.22
C VAL A 80 13.95 -16.55 7.07
N SER A 81 14.71 -15.54 6.65
CA SER A 81 14.14 -14.25 6.22
C SER A 81 13.86 -14.27 4.72
N VAL A 82 12.62 -13.95 4.36
CA VAL A 82 12.11 -13.94 2.99
C VAL A 82 11.47 -12.60 2.67
N VAL A 83 11.41 -12.24 1.40
CA VAL A 83 10.65 -11.11 0.89
C VAL A 83 9.44 -11.66 0.18
N PHE A 84 8.27 -11.28 0.66
CA PHE A 84 6.98 -11.51 0.02
C PHE A 84 6.64 -10.31 -0.86
N ASP A 85 6.37 -10.56 -2.13
CA ASP A 85 5.90 -9.55 -3.09
C ASP A 85 4.65 -10.09 -3.78
N ALA A 86 3.52 -9.42 -3.56
CA ALA A 86 2.25 -9.78 -4.14
C ALA A 86 1.55 -8.59 -4.79
N THR A 87 0.89 -8.86 -5.90
CA THR A 87 0.04 -7.92 -6.63
C THR A 87 -1.31 -8.55 -6.86
N LEU A 88 -2.38 -7.86 -6.46
CA LEU A 88 -3.75 -8.21 -6.75
C LEU A 88 -4.35 -7.21 -7.75
N ASN A 89 -4.96 -7.72 -8.81
CA ASN A 89 -5.75 -6.93 -9.73
C ASN A 89 -7.20 -6.91 -9.22
N LEU A 90 -7.65 -5.74 -8.77
CA LEU A 90 -8.97 -5.48 -8.25
C LEU A 90 -9.98 -5.43 -9.40
N THR A 91 -11.23 -5.79 -9.15
CA THR A 91 -12.30 -5.64 -10.14
C THR A 91 -12.88 -4.24 -10.11
N SER A 92 -12.97 -3.63 -8.93
CA SER A 92 -13.40 -2.24 -8.80
C SER A 92 -12.81 -1.56 -7.57
N THR A 93 -12.73 -0.24 -7.65
CA THR A 93 -12.40 0.66 -6.56
C THR A 93 -13.42 1.78 -6.54
N SER A 94 -13.84 2.17 -5.34
CA SER A 94 -14.75 3.29 -5.11
C SER A 94 -14.19 4.17 -4.01
N ARG A 95 -14.51 5.46 -4.08
CA ARG A 95 -14.11 6.46 -3.08
C ARG A 95 -15.36 7.13 -2.53
N SER A 96 -15.46 7.23 -1.21
CA SER A 96 -16.49 8.02 -0.53
C SER A 96 -16.20 9.52 -0.58
N ASP A 97 -17.16 10.34 -0.16
CA ASP A 97 -17.00 11.79 -0.05
C ASP A 97 -15.96 12.18 1.03
N ASP A 98 -15.78 11.33 2.04
CA ASP A 98 -14.78 11.49 3.11
C ASP A 98 -13.41 10.91 2.74
N TYR A 99 -13.15 10.71 1.44
CA TYR A 99 -11.86 10.20 0.92
C TYR A 99 -11.45 8.85 1.50
N LYS A 100 -12.42 7.95 1.73
CA LYS A 100 -12.14 6.55 2.04
C LYS A 100 -12.32 5.69 0.81
N TYR A 101 -11.41 4.75 0.59
CA TYR A 101 -11.46 3.85 -0.55
C TYR A 101 -11.90 2.45 -0.13
N THR A 102 -12.93 1.98 -0.81
CA THR A 102 -13.40 0.58 -0.76
C THR A 102 -13.03 -0.08 -2.08
N PHE A 103 -12.47 -1.28 -2.00
CA PHE A 103 -12.19 -2.08 -3.20
C PHE A 103 -12.86 -3.43 -3.15
N THR A 104 -13.07 -3.98 -4.34
CA THR A 104 -13.62 -5.31 -4.56
C THR A 104 -12.66 -6.12 -5.43
N ALA A 105 -12.50 -7.39 -5.07
CA ALA A 105 -11.91 -8.40 -5.92
C ALA A 105 -12.93 -9.53 -6.07
N ASP A 106 -13.67 -9.54 -7.18
CA ASP A 106 -14.64 -10.59 -7.46
C ASP A 106 -13.93 -11.92 -7.74
N SER A 107 -14.67 -13.02 -7.64
CA SER A 107 -14.23 -14.34 -8.07
C SER A 107 -13.69 -14.29 -9.51
N GLY A 108 -12.44 -14.73 -9.69
CA GLY A 108 -11.72 -14.65 -10.96
C GLY A 108 -10.78 -13.45 -11.10
N ALA A 109 -10.80 -12.49 -10.16
CA ALA A 109 -9.75 -11.49 -10.02
C ALA A 109 -8.39 -12.16 -9.91
N THR A 110 -7.41 -11.69 -10.67
CA THR A 110 -6.10 -12.34 -10.75
C THR A 110 -5.13 -11.75 -9.75
N TYR A 111 -4.28 -12.60 -9.17
CA TYR A 111 -3.16 -12.18 -8.36
C TYR A 111 -1.88 -12.86 -8.81
N SER A 112 -0.75 -12.22 -8.50
CA SER A 112 0.58 -12.81 -8.58
C SER A 112 1.30 -12.60 -7.27
N GLN A 113 2.07 -13.59 -6.83
CA GLN A 113 2.87 -13.53 -5.62
C GLN A 113 4.24 -14.17 -5.83
N SER A 114 5.20 -13.81 -4.99
CA SER A 114 6.52 -14.43 -4.99
C SER A 114 7.10 -14.37 -3.60
N LEU A 115 7.91 -15.38 -3.27
CA LEU A 115 8.74 -15.41 -2.09
C LEU A 115 10.18 -15.49 -2.53
N GLN A 116 11.03 -14.66 -1.95
CA GLN A 116 12.44 -14.58 -2.27
C GLN A 116 13.24 -14.66 -0.98
N LEU A 117 14.35 -15.41 -0.94
CA LEU A 117 15.28 -15.28 0.19
C LEU A 117 15.75 -13.83 0.26
N ALA A 118 15.59 -13.19 1.43
CA ALA A 118 16.04 -11.80 1.63
C ALA A 118 17.55 -11.69 1.36
N ALA A 119 18.30 -12.74 1.70
CA ALA A 119 19.68 -12.92 1.27
C ALA A 119 19.74 -13.31 -0.21
N GLY A 120 20.08 -12.35 -1.07
CA GLY A 120 20.39 -12.60 -2.48
C GLY A 120 19.19 -12.66 -3.43
N CYS A 121 17.97 -12.45 -2.92
CA CYS A 121 16.73 -12.35 -3.72
C CYS A 121 16.48 -13.55 -4.63
N LEU A 122 16.80 -14.73 -4.13
CA LEU A 122 16.56 -15.98 -4.84
C LEU A 122 15.11 -16.41 -4.61
N ASN A 123 14.35 -16.58 -5.69
CA ASN A 123 12.98 -17.10 -5.61
C ASN A 123 12.98 -18.45 -4.88
N ILE A 124 12.13 -18.57 -3.87
CA ILE A 124 11.76 -19.82 -3.24
C ILE A 124 10.33 -20.14 -3.65
N ASN A 125 10.10 -21.39 -4.03
CA ASN A 125 8.78 -21.85 -4.41
C ASN A 125 8.30 -22.87 -3.38
N PRO A 126 7.38 -22.51 -2.48
CA PRO A 126 6.92 -23.43 -1.45
C PRO A 126 6.15 -24.61 -2.05
N ASP A 127 5.45 -24.39 -3.17
CA ASP A 127 4.71 -25.44 -3.88
C ASP A 127 4.55 -25.10 -5.38
N PRO A 128 4.14 -26.05 -6.24
CA PRO A 128 4.03 -25.82 -7.69
C PRO A 128 2.97 -24.80 -8.14
N GLU A 129 1.97 -24.53 -7.31
CA GLU A 129 0.83 -23.64 -7.62
C GLU A 129 1.05 -22.22 -7.06
N PHE A 130 2.05 -22.05 -6.20
CA PHE A 130 2.46 -20.77 -5.66
C PHE A 130 2.99 -19.85 -6.76
N GLY A 131 2.34 -18.71 -6.93
CA GLY A 131 2.90 -17.57 -7.64
C GLY A 131 1.93 -16.83 -8.55
N VAL A 132 0.93 -17.50 -9.13
CA VAL A 132 -0.16 -16.84 -9.85
C VAL A 132 -1.46 -17.58 -9.58
N GLY A 133 -2.54 -16.83 -9.41
CA GLY A 133 -3.83 -17.44 -9.10
C GLY A 133 -5.00 -16.52 -9.35
N VAL A 134 -6.16 -17.01 -8.92
CA VAL A 134 -7.41 -16.26 -8.96
C VAL A 134 -8.10 -16.32 -7.62
N VAL A 135 -8.73 -15.21 -7.25
CA VAL A 135 -9.60 -15.14 -6.08
C VAL A 135 -10.77 -16.10 -6.27
N GLN A 136 -11.05 -16.94 -5.27
CA GLN A 136 -12.05 -18.02 -5.35
C GLN A 136 -13.48 -17.58 -4.96
N SER A 137 -13.60 -16.45 -4.26
CA SER A 137 -14.86 -15.90 -3.78
C SER A 137 -14.77 -14.39 -3.74
N ASP A 138 -15.87 -13.69 -3.99
CA ASP A 138 -15.88 -12.23 -3.97
C ASP A 138 -15.42 -11.71 -2.60
N VAL A 139 -14.47 -10.79 -2.60
CA VAL A 139 -13.97 -10.12 -1.40
C VAL A 139 -14.15 -8.62 -1.55
N VAL A 140 -14.69 -7.99 -0.50
CA VAL A 140 -14.84 -6.55 -0.38
C VAL A 140 -14.07 -6.10 0.87
N PHE A 141 -13.18 -5.14 0.69
CA PHE A 141 -12.51 -4.45 1.80
C PHE A 141 -13.04 -3.02 1.85
N GLU A 142 -13.95 -2.78 2.79
CA GLU A 142 -14.53 -1.47 3.03
C GLU A 142 -13.53 -0.56 3.73
N ASP A 143 -13.48 0.72 3.33
CA ASP A 143 -12.66 1.75 3.97
C ASP A 143 -11.18 1.33 4.19
N PHE A 144 -10.59 0.57 3.25
CA PHE A 144 -9.24 0.02 3.41
C PHE A 144 -8.15 1.10 3.40
N VAL A 145 -8.26 2.09 2.51
CA VAL A 145 -7.42 3.29 2.52
C VAL A 145 -8.27 4.46 3.01
N GLN A 146 -7.85 5.11 4.08
CA GLN A 146 -8.62 6.18 4.72
C GLN A 146 -7.80 7.46 4.82
N TRP A 147 -8.44 8.60 4.58
CA TRP A 147 -7.84 9.90 4.84
C TRP A 147 -7.98 10.27 6.33
N ASP A 148 -6.88 10.73 6.94
CA ASP A 148 -6.91 11.32 8.27
C ASP A 148 -6.69 12.84 8.15
N ASP A 149 -7.73 13.63 8.42
CA ASP A 149 -7.64 15.09 8.33
C ASP A 149 -6.67 15.69 9.35
N SER A 150 -6.46 15.04 10.51
CA SER A 150 -5.55 15.55 11.54
C SER A 150 -4.08 15.37 11.16
N ALA A 151 -3.75 14.26 10.50
CA ALA A 151 -2.42 13.99 9.97
C ALA A 151 -2.21 14.53 8.55
N SER A 152 -3.29 14.94 7.87
CA SER A 152 -3.31 15.35 6.46
C SER A 152 -2.65 14.32 5.53
N LYS A 153 -2.92 13.03 5.78
CA LYS A 153 -2.34 11.88 5.05
C LYS A 153 -3.30 10.69 5.03
N TYR A 154 -3.15 9.84 4.02
CA TYR A 154 -3.80 8.54 4.00
C TYR A 154 -3.17 7.57 5.00
N TYR A 155 -3.96 6.60 5.47
CA TYR A 155 -3.48 5.45 6.22
C TYR A 155 -4.23 4.17 5.83
N ILE A 156 -3.61 3.03 6.16
CA ILE A 156 -4.21 1.70 6.15
C ILE A 156 -4.15 1.15 7.58
N SER A 157 -5.21 0.45 8.01
CA SER A 157 -5.14 -0.31 9.26
C SER A 157 -4.20 -1.50 9.08
N THR A 158 -3.22 -1.67 9.98
CA THR A 158 -2.33 -2.83 9.93
C THR A 158 -3.11 -4.14 10.00
N SER A 159 -4.21 -4.23 10.76
CA SER A 159 -5.04 -5.43 10.81
C SER A 159 -5.61 -5.81 9.45
N ASP A 160 -6.15 -4.83 8.72
CA ASP A 160 -6.77 -5.04 7.41
C ASP A 160 -5.71 -5.45 6.40
N LEU A 161 -4.53 -4.85 6.47
CA LEU A 161 -3.41 -5.23 5.63
C LEU A 161 -2.93 -6.66 5.93
N LEU A 162 -2.88 -7.08 7.20
CA LEU A 162 -2.49 -8.44 7.56
C LEU A 162 -3.50 -9.47 7.04
N VAL A 163 -4.80 -9.21 7.23
CA VAL A 163 -5.87 -10.06 6.66
C VAL A 163 -5.74 -10.12 5.15
N PHE A 164 -5.47 -8.99 4.50
CA PHE A 164 -5.27 -8.92 3.07
C PHE A 164 -4.06 -9.74 2.60
N ILE A 165 -2.87 -9.52 3.17
CA ILE A 165 -1.63 -10.23 2.83
C ILE A 165 -1.80 -11.73 3.05
N LEU A 166 -2.25 -12.12 4.24
CA LEU A 166 -2.33 -13.52 4.63
C LEU A 166 -3.49 -14.23 3.95
N GLY A 167 -4.60 -13.55 3.67
CA GLY A 167 -5.71 -14.10 2.88
C GLY A 167 -5.36 -14.35 1.41
N LEU A 168 -4.37 -13.63 0.84
CA LEU A 168 -3.84 -13.93 -0.49
C LEU A 168 -2.95 -15.18 -0.50
N VAL A 169 -2.20 -15.40 0.58
CA VAL A 169 -1.28 -16.54 0.71
C VAL A 169 -2.03 -17.81 1.13
N ASP A 170 -2.93 -17.67 2.09
CA ASP A 170 -3.77 -18.72 2.66
C ASP A 170 -5.24 -18.25 2.70
N PRO A 171 -6.06 -18.67 1.72
CA PRO A 171 -7.49 -18.32 1.67
C PRO A 171 -8.31 -18.76 2.90
N GLY A 172 -7.78 -19.64 3.74
CA GLY A 172 -8.38 -20.06 5.01
C GLY A 172 -7.99 -19.21 6.22
N PHE A 173 -7.07 -18.25 6.04
CA PHE A 173 -6.57 -17.43 7.13
C PHE A 173 -7.68 -16.54 7.71
N THR A 174 -7.83 -16.61 9.03
CA THR A 174 -8.63 -15.66 9.81
C THR A 174 -7.80 -15.25 11.02
N LEU A 175 -7.87 -13.97 11.40
CA LEU A 175 -7.21 -13.51 12.61
C LEU A 175 -7.79 -14.24 13.84
N PRO A 176 -6.97 -14.64 14.81
CA PRO A 176 -7.44 -15.20 16.07
C PRO A 176 -8.51 -14.33 16.74
N PRO A 177 -9.55 -14.94 17.35
CA PRO A 177 -10.58 -14.18 18.04
C PRO A 177 -9.99 -13.32 19.17
N GLY A 178 -10.28 -12.02 19.15
CA GLY A 178 -9.78 -11.04 20.13
C GLY A 178 -8.75 -10.04 19.56
N ILE A 179 -8.27 -10.26 18.34
CA ILE A 179 -7.63 -9.19 17.55
C ILE A 179 -8.76 -8.37 16.96
N ASP A 180 -9.06 -7.23 17.60
CA ASP A 180 -10.02 -6.28 17.07
C ASP A 180 -9.39 -5.56 15.85
N PRO A 181 -9.97 -5.69 14.63
CA PRO A 181 -9.57 -4.85 13.50
C PRO A 181 -9.86 -3.37 13.78
N ASP A 182 -10.76 -3.08 14.73
CA ASP A 182 -11.05 -1.75 15.21
C ASP A 182 -10.25 -1.43 16.50
N PHE A 183 -9.13 -0.71 16.33
CA PHE A 183 -8.63 0.28 17.31
C PHE A 183 -7.99 -0.18 18.65
N GLY A 184 -6.96 -1.01 18.67
CA GLY A 184 -6.21 -1.15 19.94
C GLY A 184 -4.73 -1.47 19.88
N GLN A 185 -4.34 -2.48 19.11
CA GLN A 185 -3.00 -3.07 19.28
C GLN A 185 -2.07 -2.84 18.10
N PHE A 186 -2.59 -2.68 16.89
CA PHE A 186 -1.76 -2.50 15.71
C PHE A 186 -1.70 -1.04 15.26
N PRO A 187 -0.50 -0.51 14.95
CA PRO A 187 -0.35 0.87 14.52
C PRO A 187 -0.97 1.11 13.14
N LYS A 188 -1.28 2.36 12.82
CA LYS A 188 -1.66 2.76 11.45
C LYS A 188 -0.43 2.73 10.55
N ILE A 189 -0.61 2.29 9.30
CA ILE A 189 0.42 2.40 8.26
C ILE A 189 0.16 3.68 7.48
N TRP A 190 1.06 4.64 7.61
CA TRP A 190 0.87 5.96 7.04
C TRP A 190 1.36 6.05 5.60
N GLN A 191 0.72 6.96 4.85
CA GLN A 191 1.16 7.38 3.53
C GLN A 191 2.60 7.91 3.59
N THR A 192 3.40 7.50 2.60
CA THR A 192 4.77 7.96 2.41
C THR A 192 5.01 8.42 0.98
N ASP A 193 5.99 9.31 0.82
CA ASP A 193 6.46 9.72 -0.50
C ASP A 193 7.38 8.63 -1.06
N GLY A 194 7.20 8.26 -2.34
CA GLY A 194 8.13 7.36 -3.03
C GLY A 194 7.46 6.24 -3.82
N SER A 195 8.16 5.11 -3.92
CA SER A 195 7.74 3.90 -4.64
C SER A 195 7.95 2.67 -3.75
N ILE A 196 7.27 1.57 -4.06
CA ILE A 196 7.58 0.28 -3.43
C ILE A 196 8.95 -0.21 -3.88
N LYS A 197 9.79 -0.58 -2.91
CA LYS A 197 11.07 -1.25 -3.11
C LYS A 197 10.88 -2.77 -3.18
N GLY A 198 11.43 -3.43 -4.20
CA GLY A 198 11.48 -4.88 -4.28
C GLY A 198 12.57 -5.49 -3.40
N CYS A 199 12.74 -6.81 -3.44
CA CYS A 199 13.72 -7.52 -2.62
C CYS A 199 15.14 -6.94 -2.69
N SER A 200 15.63 -6.59 -3.89
CA SER A 200 16.98 -6.05 -4.07
C SER A 200 17.20 -4.65 -3.50
N GLU A 201 16.11 -3.98 -3.13
CA GLU A 201 16.09 -2.58 -2.70
C GLU A 201 15.68 -2.44 -1.22
N LEU A 202 15.14 -3.50 -0.63
CA LEU A 202 14.85 -3.56 0.80
C LEU A 202 16.17 -3.51 1.59
N PRO A 203 16.19 -2.81 2.76
CA PRO A 203 17.33 -2.86 3.65
C PRO A 203 17.51 -4.30 4.11
N THR A 204 18.51 -4.96 3.54
CA THR A 204 18.99 -6.24 4.02
C THR A 204 19.60 -5.96 5.39
N LEU A 205 18.92 -6.34 6.46
CA LEU A 205 19.54 -6.39 7.80
C LEU A 205 20.63 -7.47 7.76
N PHE A 206 21.77 -7.14 7.17
CA PHE A 206 23.02 -7.86 7.42
C PHE A 206 23.53 -7.36 8.78
N LEU A 207 23.10 -8.03 9.85
CA LEU A 207 23.81 -8.06 11.12
C LEU A 207 24.34 -9.47 11.35
#